data_AF-A0A519PIK7-F1
#
_entry.id   AF-A0A519PIK7-F1
#
_cell.length_a   1.000
_cell.length_b   1.000
_cell.length_c   1.000
_cell.angle_alpha   90.00
_cell.angle_beta   90.00
_cell.angle_gamma   90.00
#
_symmetry.space_group_name_H-M   'P 1'
#
loop_
_entity.id
_entity.type
_entity.pdbx_description
1 polymer ?
#
loop_
_entity_poly.entity_id
_entity_poly.type
_entity_poly.pdbx_seq_one_letter_code
_entity_poly.pdbx_strand_id
1 'polypeptide(L)' 'MTTHRPEPDILTIWQETMEIPCVAIGGITAERVAGLAAAGADFVAVSGAVWNHPNGPAEAVREMNRNLNA' A
#
# COMPACT_ATOMS: atom_id res chain seq x y z
N MET A 1 -9.15 0.54 -18.39
CA MET A 1 -9.09 1.58 -17.33
C MET A 1 -10.17 1.27 -16.34
N THR A 2 -9.93 1.35 -15.02
CA THR A 2 -10.97 1.08 -14.02
C THR A 2 -11.89 2.28 -13.89
N THR A 3 -13.19 2.04 -13.67
CA THR A 3 -14.20 3.09 -13.46
C THR A 3 -14.36 3.46 -11.98
N HIS A 4 -13.87 2.60 -11.08
CA HIS A 4 -14.00 2.77 -9.64
C HIS A 4 -12.63 2.80 -8.97
N ARG A 5 -12.53 3.62 -7.93
CA ARG A 5 -11.39 3.70 -7.03
C ARG A 5 -11.92 3.72 -5.60
N PRO A 6 -11.57 2.75 -4.75
CA PRO A 6 -11.96 2.79 -3.35
C PRO A 6 -11.20 3.91 -2.64
N GLU A 7 -11.90 4.59 -1.73
CA GLU A 7 -11.27 5.50 -0.77
C GLU A 7 -10.59 4.71 0.35
N PRO A 8 -9.53 5.24 0.99
CA PRO A 8 -8.80 4.52 2.05
C PRO A 8 -9.65 4.10 3.25
N ASP A 9 -10.75 4.81 3.54
CA ASP A 9 -11.66 4.53 4.67
C ASP A 9 -12.20 3.08 4.69
N ILE A 10 -12.19 2.38 3.55
CA ILE A 10 -12.55 0.95 3.52
C ILE A 10 -11.63 0.09 4.39
N LEU A 11 -10.37 0.51 4.57
CA LEU A 11 -9.39 -0.15 5.42
C LEU A 11 -9.73 0.10 6.90
N THR A 12 -10.18 1.31 7.23
CA THR A 12 -10.62 1.66 8.58
C THR A 12 -11.85 0.85 8.95
N ILE A 13 -12.84 0.78 8.05
CA ILE A 13 -14.03 -0.06 8.23
C ILE A 13 -13.64 -1.53 8.45
N TRP A 14 -12.64 -2.03 7.72
CA TRP A 14 -12.15 -3.40 7.90
C TRP A 14 -11.61 -3.61 9.33
N GLN A 15 -10.76 -2.69 9.81
CA GLN A 15 -10.21 -2.76 11.17
C GLN A 15 -11.28 -2.68 12.26
N GLU A 16 -12.39 -1.98 12.02
CA GLU A 16 -13.50 -1.87 12.97
C GLU A 16 -14.42 -3.10 12.98
N THR A 17 -14.47 -3.87 11.89
CA THR A 17 -15.51 -4.88 11.68
C THR A 17 -14.98 -6.31 11.55
N MET A 18 -13.68 -6.49 11.37
CA MET A 18 -13.04 -7.78 11.12
C MET A 18 -11.86 -8.02 12.05
N GLU A 19 -11.61 -9.28 12.42
CA GLU A 19 -10.43 -9.67 13.20
C GLU A 19 -9.24 -10.10 12.32
N ILE A 20 -9.52 -10.51 11.08
CA ILE A 20 -8.49 -11.04 10.17
C ILE A 20 -7.72 -9.88 9.54
N PRO A 21 -6.37 -9.89 9.53
CA PRO A 21 -5.59 -8.85 8.89
C PRO A 21 -5.88 -8.72 7.39
N CYS A 22 -5.76 -7.51 6.86
CA CYS A 22 -5.96 -7.19 5.45
C CYS A 22 -4.65 -6.86 4.72
N VAL A 23 -4.68 -7.02 3.40
CA VAL A 23 -3.57 -6.65 2.51
C VAL A 23 -4.09 -5.68 1.45
N ALA A 24 -3.58 -4.45 1.43
CA ALA A 24 -3.90 -3.50 0.38
C ALA A 24 -3.14 -3.82 -0.90
N ILE A 25 -3.81 -3.77 -2.05
CA ILE A 25 -3.21 -3.98 -3.38
C ILE A 25 -3.88 -3.09 -4.42
N GLY A 26 -3.11 -2.70 -5.45
CA GLY A 26 -3.61 -1.98 -6.62
C GLY A 26 -2.91 -0.65 -6.83
N GLY A 27 -1.86 -0.66 -7.68
CA GLY A 27 -1.16 0.58 -8.06
C GLY A 27 -0.51 1.33 -6.88
N ILE A 28 -0.10 0.60 -5.83
CA ILE A 28 0.59 1.18 -4.67
C ILE A 28 1.96 1.71 -5.10
N THR A 29 2.26 2.95 -4.69
CA THR A 29 3.54 3.63 -4.90
C THR A 29 4.15 4.00 -3.56
N ALA A 30 5.45 4.32 -3.55
CA ALA A 30 6.17 4.62 -2.31
C ALA A 30 5.57 5.84 -1.59
N GLU A 31 5.10 6.85 -2.33
CA GLU A 31 4.53 8.08 -1.76
C GLU A 31 3.17 7.84 -1.10
N ARG A 32 2.45 6.79 -1.50
CA ARG A 32 1.08 6.50 -1.01
C ARG A 32 1.02 5.43 0.07
N VAL A 33 2.08 4.64 0.22
CA VAL A 33 2.10 3.48 1.11
C VAL A 33 1.82 3.86 2.57
N ALA A 34 2.36 4.99 3.03
CA ALA A 34 2.16 5.48 4.40
C ALA A 34 0.69 5.81 4.68
N GLY A 35 -0.02 6.41 3.73
CA GLY A 35 -1.44 6.73 3.87
C GLY A 35 -2.32 5.48 3.97
N LEU A 36 -1.96 4.40 3.27
CA LEU A 36 -2.68 3.13 3.36
C LEU A 36 -2.44 2.45 4.72
N ALA A 37 -1.20 2.47 5.21
CA ALA A 37 -0.88 1.97 6.55
C ALA A 37 -1.65 2.76 7.63
N ALA A 38 -1.65 4.09 7.53
CA ALA A 38 -2.40 4.96 8.45
C ALA A 38 -3.92 4.73 8.41
N ALA A 39 -4.47 4.36 7.24
CA ALA A 39 -5.88 4.02 7.10
C ALA A 39 -6.24 2.62 7.64
N GLY A 40 -5.24 1.81 8.02
CA GLY A 40 -5.46 0.49 8.63
C GLY A 40 -5.08 -0.71 7.75
N ALA A 41 -4.30 -0.53 6.68
CA ALA A 41 -3.73 -1.69 5.98
C ALA A 41 -2.64 -2.36 6.85
N ASP A 42 -2.84 -3.63 7.21
CA ASP A 42 -1.83 -4.40 7.95
C ASP A 42 -0.62 -4.75 7.08
N PHE A 43 -0.87 -5.01 5.80
CA PHE A 43 0.15 -5.30 4.80
C PHE A 43 -0.14 -4.61 3.47
N VAL A 44 0.89 -4.49 2.64
CA VAL A 44 0.78 -4.00 1.26
C VAL A 44 1.39 -5.00 0.28
N ALA A 45 0.68 -5.26 -0.81
CA ALA A 45 1.19 -6.05 -1.93
C ALA A 45 1.54 -5.12 -3.09
N VAL A 46 2.79 -5.17 -3.53
CA VAL A 46 3.34 -4.24 -4.53
C VAL A 46 3.96 -5.03 -5.68
N SER A 47 3.59 -4.68 -6.93
CA SER A 47 4.13 -5.29 -8.15
C SER A 47 4.84 -4.27 -9.02
N GLY A 48 4.09 -3.49 -9.81
CA GLY A 48 4.65 -2.57 -10.80
C GLY A 48 5.63 -1.55 -10.21
N ALA A 49 5.35 -1.01 -9.01
CA ALA A 49 6.26 -0.06 -8.37
C ALA A 49 7.59 -0.68 -7.92
N VAL A 50 7.66 -2.00 -7.73
CA VAL A 50 8.92 -2.71 -7.45
C VAL A 50 9.65 -3.06 -8.74
N TRP A 51 8.97 -3.75 -9.66
CA TRP A 51 9.62 -4.34 -10.84
C TRP A 51 9.94 -3.33 -11.95
N ASN A 52 9.22 -2.19 -12.00
CA ASN A 52 9.45 -1.12 -12.98
C ASN A 52 10.21 0.07 -12.40
N HIS A 53 10.75 -0.03 -11.19
CA HIS A 53 11.46 1.07 -10.55
C HIS A 53 12.74 1.43 -11.32
N PRO A 54 12.99 2.72 -11.64
CA PRO A 54 14.12 3.13 -12.49
C PRO A 54 15.49 2.76 -11.90
N ASN A 55 15.59 2.72 -10.57
CA ASN A 55 16.82 2.34 -9.85
C ASN A 55 16.84 0.85 -9.45
N GLY A 56 15.91 0.05 -9.97
CA GLY A 56 15.79 -1.38 -9.70
C GLY A 56 14.98 -1.74 -8.44
N PRO A 57 14.61 -3.03 -8.30
CA PRO A 57 13.66 -3.50 -7.29
C PRO A 57 14.16 -3.36 -5.85
N ALA A 58 15.47 -3.48 -5.63
CA ALA A 58 16.05 -3.29 -4.30
C ALA A 58 15.84 -1.86 -3.79
N GLU A 59 16.01 -0.86 -4.65
CA GLU A 59 15.78 0.53 -4.25
C GLU A 59 14.30 0.83 -4.03
N ALA A 60 13.42 0.25 -4.85
CA ALA A 60 11.98 0.36 -4.66
C ALA A 60 11.55 -0.12 -3.26
N VAL A 61 12.06 -1.28 -2.81
CA VAL A 61 11.75 -1.81 -1.48
C VAL A 61 12.32 -0.92 -0.38
N ARG A 62 13.54 -0.37 -0.55
CA ARG A 62 14.11 0.58 0.42
C ARG A 62 13.25 1.83 0.53
N GLU A 63 12.76 2.37 -0.58
CA GLU A 63 11.91 3.56 -0.58
C GLU A 63 10.56 3.30 0.09
N MET A 64 9.92 2.18 -0.22
CA MET A 64 8.69 1.74 0.46
C MET A 64 8.90 1.65 1.97
N ASN A 65 9.99 1.00 2.40
CA ASN A 65 10.30 0.85 3.82
C ASN A 65 10.62 2.18 4.50
N ARG A 66 11.30 3.12 3.83
CA ARG A 66 11.54 4.46 4.39
C ARG A 66 10.22 5.16 4.70
N ASN A 67 9.25 5.08 3.79
CA ASN A 67 7.96 5.77 3.96
C ASN A 67 7.02 5.05 4.94
N LEU A 68 7.16 3.73 5.13
CA LEU A 68 6.41 2.97 6.14
C LEU A 68 6.93 3.19 7.57
N ASN A 69 8.22 3.51 7.74
CA ASN A 69 8.86 3.67 9.04
C ASN A 69 9.14 5.14 9.41
N ALA A 70 8.59 6.09 8.64
CA ALA A 70 8.71 7.53 8.89
C ALA A 70 7.59 8.01 9.81
#